data_AF-A0A380NY20-F1
#
_entry.id   AF-A0A380NY20-F1
#
_cell.length_a   1.000
_cell.length_b   1.000
_cell.length_c   1.000
_cell.angle_alpha   90.00
_cell.angle_beta   90.00
_cell.angle_gamma   90.00
#
_symmetry.space_group_name_H-M   'P 1'
#
loop_
_entity.id
_entity.type
_entity.pdbx_description
1 polymer ?
#
loop_
_entity_poly.entity_id
_entity_poly.type
_entity_poly.pdbx_seq_one_letter_code
_entity_poly.pdbx_strand_id
1 'polypeptide(L)' 'MAAVNDLEGDDVVKKALGSYMARTFIDAKRLEYGSYRQEVSQWELDNYLEQY' A
#
# COMPACT_ATOMS: atom_id res chain seq x y z
N MET A 1 5.62 2.19 -0.57
CA MET A 1 4.91 1.76 0.65
C MET A 1 5.82 1.88 1.88
N ALA A 2 6.41 3.06 2.16
CA ALA A 2 7.34 3.21 3.29
C ALA A 2 6.65 2.91 4.63
N ALA A 3 5.48 3.50 4.87
CA ALA A 3 4.75 3.33 6.14
C ALA A 3 4.30 1.88 6.45
N VAL A 4 3.88 1.10 5.45
CA VAL A 4 3.47 -0.31 5.65
C VAL A 4 4.69 -1.20 5.94
N ASN A 5 5.83 -0.90 5.31
CA ASN A 5 7.07 -1.63 5.55
C ASN A 5 7.67 -1.28 6.92
N ASP A 6 7.56 -0.02 7.35
CA ASP A 6 7.99 0.41 8.69
C ASP A 6 7.15 -0.27 9.79
N LEU A 7 5.84 -0.39 9.58
CA LEU A 7 4.94 -1.12 10.47
C LEU A 7 5.26 -2.62 10.54
N GLU A 8 5.69 -3.23 9.44
CA GLU A 8 6.11 -4.64 9.40
C GLU A 8 7.39 -4.87 10.23
N GLY A 9 8.26 -3.87 10.33
CA GLY A 9 9.50 -3.91 11.12
C GLY A 9 9.32 -3.64 12.62
N ASP A 10 8.22 -3.00 13.04
CA ASP A 10 8.03 -2.57 14.43
C ASP A 10 7.42 -3.66 15.33
N ASP A 11 8.27 -4.37 16.06
CA ASP A 11 7.86 -5.44 16.98
C ASP A 11 7.02 -4.96 18.17
N VAL A 12 7.16 -3.69 18.60
CA VAL A 12 6.39 -3.13 19.72
C VAL A 12 4.96 -2.91 19.28
N VAL A 13 4.78 -2.26 18.13
CA VAL A 13 3.46 -1.98 17.56
C VAL A 13 2.75 -3.27 17.14
N LYS A 14 3.48 -4.23 16.53
CA LYS A 14 2.92 -5.56 16.20
C LYS A 14 2.46 -6.34 17.44
N LYS A 15 3.19 -6.26 18.56
CA LYS A 15 2.78 -6.90 19.82
C LYS A 15 1.56 -6.23 20.44
N ALA A 16 1.46 -4.90 20.37
CA ALA A 16 0.31 -4.16 20.86
C ALA A 16 -0.98 -4.46 20.06
N LEU A 17 -0.86 -4.61 18.74
CA LEU A 17 -1.97 -4.98 17.86
C LEU A 17 -2.32 -6.47 17.93
N GLY A 18 -1.36 -7.32 18.28
CA GLY A 18 -1.45 -8.76 18.15
C GLY A 18 -1.03 -9.24 16.76
N SER A 19 -0.30 -10.36 16.71
CA SER A 19 0.35 -10.88 15.50
C SER A 19 -0.60 -11.14 14.35
N TYR A 20 -1.80 -11.67 14.63
CA TYR A 20 -2.82 -11.96 13.62
C TYR A 20 -3.43 -10.69 13.02
N MET A 21 -3.73 -9.68 13.86
CA MET A 21 -4.31 -8.42 13.41
C MET A 21 -3.32 -7.57 12.63
N ALA A 22 -2.06 -7.50 13.10
CA ALA A 22 -1.01 -6.79 12.40
C ALA A 22 -0.78 -7.36 10.99
N ARG A 23 -0.72 -8.69 10.86
CA ARG A 23 -0.58 -9.35 9.55
C ARG A 23 -1.77 -9.07 8.63
N THR A 24 -2.99 -9.26 9.13
CA THR A 24 -4.22 -9.02 8.35
C THR A 24 -4.32 -7.57 7.87
N PHE A 25 -3.93 -6.60 8.72
CA PHE A 25 -3.90 -5.19 8.37
C PHE A 25 -2.87 -4.87 7.27
N ILE A 26 -1.65 -5.39 7.40
CA ILE A 26 -0.59 -5.21 6.40
C ILE A 26 -1.02 -5.80 5.05
N ASP A 27 -1.58 -7.02 5.05
CA ASP A 27 -2.06 -7.69 3.84
C ASP A 27 -3.18 -6.90 3.15
N ALA A 28 -4.16 -6.40 3.93
CA ALA A 28 -5.24 -5.57 3.40
C ALA A 28 -4.72 -4.25 2.78
N LYS A 29 -3.76 -3.57 3.44
CA LYS A 29 -3.18 -2.33 2.91
C LYS A 29 -2.31 -2.54 1.68
N ARG A 30 -1.64 -3.68 1.56
CA ARG A 30 -0.92 -4.06 0.34
C ARG A 30 -1.87 -4.33 -0.82
N LEU A 31 -2.98 -5.01 -0.57
CA LEU A 31 -4.02 -5.23 -1.57
C LEU A 31 -4.65 -3.91 -2.05
N GLU A 32 -5.03 -3.04 -1.11
CA GLU A 32 -5.59 -1.71 -1.41
C GLU A 32 -4.62 -0.86 -2.26
N TYR A 33 -3.34 -0.86 -1.91
CA TYR A 33 -2.30 -0.16 -2.69
C TYR A 33 -2.09 -0.76 -4.07
N GLY A 34 -2.14 -2.08 -4.20
CA GLY A 34 -2.05 -2.79 -5.47
C GLY A 34 -3.22 -2.44 -6.40
N SER A 35 -4.45 -2.45 -5.89
CA SER A 35 -5.64 -2.06 -6.63
C SER A 35 -5.58 -0.59 -7.07
N TYR A 36 -5.13 0.32 -6.20
CA TYR A 36 -4.97 1.73 -6.54
C TYR A 36 -3.93 1.96 -7.65
N ARG A 37 -2.87 1.16 -7.71
CA ARG A 37 -1.84 1.25 -8.76
C ARG A 37 -2.20 0.59 -10.08
N GLN A 38 -3.28 -0.19 -10.14
CA GLN A 38 -3.77 -0.78 -11.39
C GLN A 38 -4.72 0.16 -12.16
N GLU A 39 -5.15 1.27 -11.54
CA GLU A 39 -5.89 2.30 -12.25
C GLU A 39 -4.92 3.28 -12.91
N VAL A 40 -5.01 3.38 -14.25
CA VAL A 40 -4.41 4.48 -14.99
C VAL A 40 -5.23 5.72 -14.66
N SER A 41 -4.64 6.66 -13.94
CA SER A 41 -5.29 7.91 -13.63
C SER A 41 -5.49 8.75 -14.90
N GLN A 42 -6.54 9.56 -14.94
CA GLN A 42 -6.77 10.50 -16.06
C GLN A 42 -5.56 11.43 -16.25
N TRP A 43 -4.85 11.77 -15.18
CA TRP A 43 -3.59 12.52 -15.24
C TRP A 43 -2.47 11.79 -16.00
N GLU A 44 -2.35 10.46 -15.84
CA GLU A 44 -1.39 9.67 -16.62
C GLU A 44 -1.75 9.61 -18.10
N LEU A 45 -3.04 9.53 -18.43
CA LEU A 45 -3.49 9.64 -19.82
C LEU A 45 -3.13 11.01 -20.38
N ASP A 46 -3.51 12.10 -19.70
CA ASP A 46 -3.29 13.46 -20.18
C ASP A 46 -1.79 13.79 -20.35
N ASN A 47 -0.91 13.25 -19.50
CA ASN A 47 0.52 13.57 -19.51
C ASN A 47 1.36 12.68 -20.46
N TYR A 48 0.87 11.49 -20.84
CA TYR A 48 1.58 10.57 -21.75
C TYR A 48 0.93 10.43 -23.13
N LEU A 49 -0.34 10.82 -23.35
CA LEU A 49 -0.95 10.84 -24.69
C LEU A 49 -0.48 12.00 -25.58
N GLU A 50 -0.07 13.14 -25.01
CA GLU A 50 0.41 14.28 -25.81
C GLU A 50 1.83 14.06 -26.37
N GLN A 51 2.53 12.99 -25.98
CA GLN A 51 3.90 12.69 -26.43
C GLN A 51 4.01 11.65 -27.55
N TYR A 52 2.91 11.12 -28.08
CA TYR A 52 2.92 10.16 -29.21
C TYR A 52 2.13 10.64 -30.43
#